data_AF-A0A9X1PG27-F1
#
_entry.id   AF-A0A9X1PG27-F1
#
_cell.length_a   1.000
_cell.length_b   1.000
_cell.length_c   1.000
_cell.angle_alpha   90.00
_cell.angle_beta   90.00
_cell.angle_gamma   90.00
#
_symmetry.space_group_name_H-M   'P 1'
#
loop_
_entity.id
_entity.type
_entity.pdbx_description
1 polymer ?
#
loop_
_entity_poly.entity_id
_entity_poly.type
_entity_poly.pdbx_seq_one_letter_code
_entity_poly.pdbx_strand_id
1 'polypeptide(L)'
;METQDFIESGILEAHLLGLSDEEEKELVKQMVEENQEIKEHLVDIESDITRYFNGSAVTPPPALREIIHLRSTQENFRKEKHTFKKKAAEEDQNTRFLDVEVNDTHIKVHKFWRPAFIAVFILSKIFLIAGLYYYFKAVNQEEQIQKLKTEIQQVK
;
A
#
# COMPACT_ATOMS: atom_id res chain seq x y z
N MET A 1 24.89 33.02 27.43
CA MET A 1 26.33 32.71 27.27
C MET A 1 26.91 33.79 26.37
N GLU A 2 28.11 34.28 26.64
CA GLU A 2 28.74 35.24 25.71
C GLU A 2 29.05 34.53 24.39
N THR A 3 28.94 35.24 23.27
CA THR A 3 29.14 34.70 21.92
C THR A 3 30.50 34.01 21.76
N GLN A 4 31.54 34.63 22.30
CA GLN A 4 32.91 34.14 22.21
C GLN A 4 33.10 32.80 22.95
N ASP A 5 32.55 32.69 24.16
CA ASP A 5 32.63 31.46 24.96
C ASP A 5 31.94 30.29 24.26
N PHE A 6 30.85 30.57 23.55
CA PHE A 6 30.12 29.57 22.78
C PHE A 6 30.94 29.07 21.58
N ILE A 7 31.61 29.98 20.87
CA ILE A 7 32.52 29.64 19.77
C ILE A 7 33.69 28.79 20.26
N GLU A 8 34.29 29.14 21.41
CA GLU A 8 35.44 28.41 21.97
C GLU A 8 35.06 27.07 22.63
N SER A 9 33.77 26.84 22.91
CA SER A 9 33.29 25.65 23.62
C SER A 9 33.43 24.34 22.84
N GLY A 10 33.56 24.39 21.51
CA GLY A 10 33.62 23.20 20.64
C GLY A 10 32.24 22.59 20.31
N ILE A 11 31.15 23.20 20.77
CA ILE A 11 29.78 22.69 20.56
C ILE A 11 29.39 22.75 19.08
N LEU A 12 29.86 23.75 18.33
CA LEU A 12 29.56 23.91 16.90
C LEU A 12 30.18 22.79 16.06
N GLU A 13 31.41 22.40 16.37
CA GLU A 13 32.15 21.33 15.72
C GLU A 13 31.53 19.96 16.03
N ALA A 14 31.19 19.73 17.30
CA ALA A 14 30.46 18.52 17.72
C ALA A 14 29.10 18.43 17.01
N HIS A 15 28.41 19.56 16.85
CA HIS A 15 27.12 19.62 16.16
C HIS A 15 27.24 19.25 14.69
N LEU A 16 28.22 19.83 13.98
CA LEU A 16 28.43 19.60 12.55
C LEU A 16 28.86 18.15 12.25
N LEU A 17 29.61 17.53 13.17
CA LEU A 17 29.99 16.12 13.10
C LEU A 17 28.88 15.16 13.56
N GLY A 18 27.76 15.67 14.05
CA GLY A 18 26.63 14.86 14.52
C GLY A 18 26.89 14.16 15.86
N LEU A 19 27.81 14.68 16.68
CA LEU A 19 28.17 14.15 18.00
C LEU A 19 27.41 14.81 19.15
N SER A 20 26.73 15.93 18.89
CA SER A 20 25.95 16.65 19.91
C SER A 20 24.70 15.91 20.36
N ASP A 21 24.33 16.11 21.62
CA ASP A 21 23.04 15.67 22.15
C ASP A 21 21.87 16.54 21.65
N GLU A 22 20.64 16.20 22.03
CA GLU A 22 19.46 16.95 21.59
C GLU A 22 19.34 18.34 22.24
N GLU A 23 19.80 18.52 23.48
CA GLU A 23 19.77 19.81 24.18
C GLU A 23 20.76 20.79 23.53
N GLU A 24 21.97 20.31 23.22
CA GLU A 24 23.00 21.05 22.50
C GLU A 24 22.55 21.42 21.08
N LYS A 25 21.84 20.54 20.38
CA LYS A 25 21.27 20.85 19.04
C LYS A 25 20.25 21.98 19.11
N GLU A 26 19.38 21.98 20.12
CA GLU A 26 18.42 23.06 20.32
C GLU A 26 19.13 24.37 20.66
N LEU A 27 20.15 24.33 21.52
CA LEU A 27 20.97 25.48 21.87
C LEU A 27 21.69 26.07 20.65
N VAL A 28 22.33 25.24 19.83
CA VAL A 28 23.00 25.68 18.58
C VAL A 28 21.99 26.34 17.66
N LYS A 29 20.81 25.74 17.48
CA LYS A 29 19.76 26.31 16.63
C LYS A 29 19.33 27.70 17.12
N GLN A 30 19.10 27.86 18.43
CA GLN A 30 18.73 29.14 19.01
C GLN A 30 19.84 30.18 18.81
N MET A 31 21.09 29.82 19.13
CA MET A 31 22.25 30.72 19.03
C MET A 31 22.53 31.17 17.58
N VAL A 32 22.35 30.28 16.60
CA VAL A 32 22.52 30.59 15.17
C VAL A 32 21.40 31.51 14.65
N GLU A 33 20.19 31.42 15.20
CA GLU A 33 19.08 32.33 14.85
C GLU A 33 19.26 33.72 15.48
N GLU A 34 19.80 33.80 16.69
CA GLU A 34 19.98 35.05 17.44
C GLU A 34 21.25 35.83 17.04
N ASN A 35 22.32 35.13 16.62
CA ASN A 35 23.62 35.75 16.40
C ASN A 35 24.24 35.42 15.03
N GLN A 36 24.48 36.49 14.26
CA GLN A 36 25.08 36.42 12.93
C GLN A 36 26.56 35.98 12.95
N GLU A 37 27.33 36.32 13.98
CA GLU A 37 28.74 35.94 14.12
C GLU A 37 28.91 34.42 14.26
N ILE A 38 28.05 33.80 15.08
CA ILE A 38 28.02 32.33 15.26
C ILE A 38 27.70 31.64 13.94
N LYS A 39 26.77 32.21 13.17
CA LYS A 39 26.40 31.68 11.86
C LYS A 39 27.54 31.77 10.85
N GLU A 40 28.29 32.87 10.84
CA GLU A 40 29.48 33.03 9.98
C GLU A 40 30.56 32.02 10.36
N HIS A 41 30.86 31.88 11.65
CA HIS A 41 31.81 30.89 12.14
C HIS A 41 31.42 29.45 11.78
N LEU A 42 30.12 29.13 11.86
CA LEU A 42 29.60 27.80 11.47
C LEU A 42 29.86 27.49 9.99
N VAL A 43 29.69 28.47 9.10
CA VAL A 43 29.97 28.33 7.66
C VAL A 43 31.47 28.13 7.39
N ASP A 44 32.32 28.83 8.14
CA ASP A 44 33.78 28.67 8.02
C ASP A 44 34.22 27.26 8.42
N ILE A 45 33.71 26.75 9.55
CA ILE A 45 33.94 25.36 9.98
C ILE A 45 33.43 24.37 8.93
N GLU A 46 32.23 24.57 8.39
CA GLU A 46 31.64 23.68 7.37
C GLU A 46 32.55 23.59 6.13
N SER A 47 33.05 24.72 5.67
CA SER A 47 33.96 24.82 4.52
C SER A 47 35.27 24.08 4.78
N ASP A 48 35.85 24.27 5.97
CA ASP A 48 37.09 23.63 6.38
C ASP A 48 36.97 22.10 6.47
N ILE A 49 35.90 21.63 7.11
CA ILE A 49 35.58 20.21 7.23
C ILE A 49 35.31 19.60 5.85
N THR A 50 34.53 20.29 5.01
CA THR A 50 34.23 19.84 3.64
C THR A 50 35.50 19.72 2.80
N ARG A 51 36.41 20.69 2.90
CA ARG A 51 37.72 20.66 2.21
C ARG A 51 38.55 19.46 2.67
N TYR A 52 38.58 19.19 3.96
CA TYR A 52 39.31 18.04 4.53
C TYR A 52 38.75 16.70 4.01
N PHE A 53 37.43 16.51 4.06
CA PHE A 53 36.81 15.28 3.57
C PHE A 53 36.93 15.10 2.06
N ASN A 54 36.82 16.18 1.29
CA ASN A 54 37.00 16.12 -0.17
C ASN A 54 38.42 15.70 -0.57
N GLY A 55 39.44 16.05 0.22
CA GLY A 55 40.83 15.62 -0.03
C GLY A 55 41.05 14.10 0.11
N SER A 56 40.17 13.41 0.84
CA SER A 56 40.23 11.96 1.07
C SER A 56 39.03 11.19 0.49
N ALA A 57 38.20 11.86 -0.32
CA ALA A 57 36.98 11.28 -0.86
C ALA A 57 37.28 10.18 -1.89
N VAL A 58 36.70 9.00 -1.67
CA VAL A 58 36.74 7.90 -2.63
C VAL A 58 35.65 8.09 -3.67
N THR A 59 36.00 7.95 -4.95
CA THR A 59 35.02 8.06 -6.03
C THR A 59 33.97 6.95 -5.92
N PRO A 60 32.67 7.27 -5.84
CA PRO A 60 31.63 6.26 -5.77
C PRO A 60 31.51 5.50 -7.10
N PRO A 61 31.06 4.22 -7.07
CA PRO A 61 30.77 3.44 -8.27
C PRO A 61 29.81 4.16 -9.24
N PRO A 62 30.07 4.11 -10.56
CA PRO A 62 29.29 4.87 -11.55
C PRO A 62 27.81 4.45 -11.60
N ALA A 63 27.51 3.18 -11.31
CA ALA A 63 26.14 2.67 -11.26
C ALA A 63 25.28 3.35 -10.18
N LEU A 64 25.88 3.85 -9.10
CA LEU A 64 25.13 4.53 -8.04
C LEU A 64 24.48 5.82 -8.53
N ARG A 65 25.10 6.52 -9.48
CA ARG A 65 24.53 7.76 -10.04
C ARG A 65 23.20 7.49 -10.72
N GLU A 66 23.10 6.41 -11.50
CA GLU A 66 21.88 6.01 -12.20
C GLU A 66 20.79 5.57 -11.21
N ILE A 67 21.16 4.78 -10.20
CA ILE A 67 20.23 4.34 -9.14
C ILE A 67 19.65 5.54 -8.38
N ILE A 68 20.48 6.50 -8.00
CA ILE A 68 20.04 7.71 -7.29
C ILE A 68 19.12 8.55 -8.19
N HIS A 69 19.47 8.72 -9.46
CA HIS A 69 18.65 9.47 -10.42
C HIS A 69 17.29 8.82 -10.66
N LEU A 70 17.24 7.50 -10.77
CA LEU A 70 16.00 6.74 -10.88
C LEU A 70 15.14 6.89 -9.61
N ARG A 71 15.74 6.76 -8.43
CA ARG A 71 15.02 6.87 -7.15
C ARG A 71 14.48 8.28 -6.89
N SER A 72 15.29 9.32 -7.07
CA SER A 72 14.86 10.71 -6.86
C SER A 72 13.74 11.10 -7.82
N THR A 73 13.82 10.63 -9.07
CA THR A 73 12.77 10.83 -10.07
C THR A 73 11.48 10.09 -9.68
N GLN A 74 11.58 8.80 -9.29
CA GLN A 74 10.42 8.01 -8.83
C GLN A 74 9.78 8.52 -7.55
N GLU A 75 10.54 9.08 -6.61
CA GLU A 75 10.01 9.63 -5.36
C GLU A 75 9.21 10.93 -5.60
N ASN A 76 9.61 11.73 -6.59
CA ASN A 76 8.79 12.84 -7.09
C ASN A 76 7.47 12.36 -7.73
N PHE A 77 7.44 11.16 -8.33
CA PHE A 77 6.22 10.54 -8.84
C PHE A 77 5.42 9.74 -7.78
N ARG A 78 6.03 9.37 -6.64
CA ARG A 78 5.39 8.59 -5.54
C ARG A 78 4.78 9.44 -4.43
N LYS A 79 4.56 10.75 -4.67
CA LYS A 79 3.69 11.59 -3.81
C LYS A 79 2.22 11.61 -4.24
N GLU A 80 1.80 10.79 -5.20
CA GLU A 80 0.40 10.37 -5.20
C GLU A 80 0.24 9.22 -4.21
N LYS A 81 -0.46 9.49 -3.10
CA LYS A 81 -1.09 8.43 -2.30
C LYS A 81 -1.83 7.55 -3.29
N HIS A 82 -1.31 6.35 -3.56
CA HIS A 82 -2.04 5.31 -4.28
C HIS A 82 -3.27 4.93 -3.44
N THR A 83 -4.32 5.74 -3.51
CA THR A 83 -5.66 5.22 -3.36
C THR A 83 -5.83 4.28 -4.53
N PHE A 84 -5.94 2.98 -4.23
CA PHE A 84 -6.27 1.94 -5.20
C PHE A 84 -7.67 2.23 -5.78
N LYS A 85 -7.81 3.25 -6.62
CA LYS A 85 -8.90 3.36 -7.56
C LYS A 85 -8.51 2.50 -8.74
N LYS A 86 -8.97 1.24 -8.68
CA LYS A 86 -9.00 0.29 -9.79
C LYS A 86 -9.85 0.89 -10.92
N LYS A 87 -9.26 1.77 -11.72
CA LYS A 87 -9.82 2.20 -13.01
C LYS A 87 -9.23 1.29 -14.07
N ALA A 88 -10.13 0.59 -14.74
CA ALA A 88 -9.85 -0.27 -15.87
C ALA A 88 -9.13 0.51 -16.96
N ALA A 89 -8.03 -0.04 -17.46
CA ALA A 89 -7.49 0.26 -18.78
C ALA A 89 -6.58 -0.90 -19.17
N GLU A 90 -7.05 -1.74 -20.08
CA GLU A 90 -6.13 -2.39 -21.01
C GLU A 90 -6.73 -2.25 -22.40
N GLU A 91 -6.26 -1.22 -23.08
CA GLU A 91 -5.86 -1.28 -24.48
C GLU A 91 -4.93 -0.08 -24.70
N ASP A 92 -3.62 -0.29 -24.55
CA ASP A 92 -2.70 0.15 -25.60
C ASP A 92 -1.40 -0.66 -25.54
N GLN A 93 -1.01 -1.11 -26.71
CA GLN A 93 0.09 -2.02 -26.96
C GLN A 93 1.40 -1.23 -26.99
N ASN A 94 2.50 -1.95 -26.71
CA ASN A 94 3.91 -1.58 -27.00
C ASN A 94 4.75 -1.16 -25.78
N THR A 95 5.24 -2.13 -25.02
CA THR A 95 6.65 -2.14 -24.61
C THR A 95 7.14 -3.58 -24.46
N ARG A 96 8.28 -3.87 -25.10
CA ARG A 96 8.98 -5.15 -25.08
C ARG A 96 9.52 -5.44 -23.68
N PHE A 97 8.80 -6.25 -22.91
CA PHE A 97 9.37 -6.96 -21.78
C PHE A 97 9.23 -8.47 -22.04
N LEU A 98 10.30 -9.21 -21.79
CA LEU A 98 10.27 -10.67 -21.84
C LEU A 98 9.65 -11.13 -20.51
N ASP A 99 8.36 -11.43 -20.53
CA ASP A 99 7.67 -12.04 -19.39
C ASP A 99 8.30 -13.40 -19.11
N VAL A 100 9.06 -13.48 -18.02
CA VAL A 100 9.47 -14.76 -17.46
C VAL A 100 8.21 -15.40 -16.90
N GLU A 101 7.74 -16.45 -17.56
CA GLU A 101 6.55 -17.21 -17.21
C GLU A 101 6.77 -17.93 -15.86
N VAL A 102 6.57 -17.20 -14.78
CA VAL A 102 6.44 -17.79 -13.45
C VAL A 102 5.09 -18.48 -13.44
N ASN A 103 5.10 -19.80 -13.54
CA ASN A 103 3.90 -20.61 -13.34
C ASN A 103 3.34 -20.29 -11.95
N ASP A 104 2.34 -19.42 -11.90
CA ASP A 104 1.56 -19.15 -10.72
C ASP A 104 0.88 -20.46 -10.30
N THR A 105 1.47 -21.20 -9.35
CA THR A 105 0.86 -22.38 -8.71
C THR A 105 -0.37 -22.03 -7.85
N HIS A 106 -0.91 -20.82 -8.00
CA HIS A 106 -2.09 -20.32 -7.33
C HIS A 106 -3.22 -20.15 -8.33
N ILE A 107 -4.23 -21.03 -8.23
CA ILE A 107 -5.50 -20.87 -8.95
C ILE A 107 -6.15 -19.59 -8.45
N LYS A 108 -6.00 -18.50 -9.22
CA LYS A 108 -6.69 -17.23 -8.99
C LYS A 108 -8.18 -17.46 -9.29
N VAL A 109 -8.96 -17.80 -8.26
CA VAL A 109 -10.42 -17.88 -8.38
C VAL A 109 -10.96 -16.56 -8.90
N HIS A 110 -11.70 -16.63 -10.01
CA HIS A 110 -12.25 -15.49 -10.71
C HIS A 110 -13.09 -14.61 -9.75
N LYS A 111 -13.11 -13.29 -9.96
CA LYS A 111 -13.81 -12.31 -9.11
C LYS A 111 -15.29 -12.65 -8.87
N PHE A 112 -15.90 -13.44 -9.77
CA PHE A 112 -17.29 -13.90 -9.69
C PHE A 112 -17.53 -15.25 -8.98
N TRP A 113 -16.52 -15.89 -8.40
CA TRP A 113 -16.73 -17.15 -7.68
C TRP A 113 -17.56 -16.97 -6.40
N ARG A 114 -17.38 -15.83 -5.70
CA ARG A 114 -18.18 -15.48 -4.51
C ARG A 114 -19.68 -15.34 -4.82
N PRO A 115 -20.12 -14.55 -5.82
CA PRO A 115 -21.54 -14.49 -6.17
C PRO A 115 -22.09 -15.79 -6.75
N ALA A 116 -21.27 -16.62 -7.41
CA ALA A 116 -21.72 -17.93 -7.92
C ALA A 116 -22.19 -18.85 -6.78
N PHE A 117 -21.47 -18.91 -5.65
CA PHE A 117 -21.94 -19.68 -4.48
C PHE A 117 -23.20 -19.12 -3.86
N ILE A 118 -23.31 -17.80 -3.77
CA ILE A 118 -24.50 -17.14 -3.24
C ILE A 118 -25.71 -17.52 -4.12
N ALA A 119 -25.55 -17.51 -5.44
CA ALA A 119 -26.60 -17.91 -6.38
C ALA A 119 -27.02 -19.38 -6.18
N VAL A 120 -26.06 -20.31 -6.04
CA VAL A 120 -26.36 -21.73 -5.79
C VAL A 120 -27.11 -21.93 -4.47
N PHE A 121 -26.73 -21.21 -3.41
CA PHE A 121 -27.38 -21.32 -2.11
C PHE A 121 -28.82 -20.79 -2.13
N ILE A 122 -29.06 -19.68 -2.83
CA ILE A 122 -30.40 -19.12 -3.04
C ILE A 122 -31.24 -20.07 -3.88
N LEU A 123 -30.69 -20.61 -4.96
CA LEU A 123 -31.39 -21.55 -5.84
C LEU A 123 -31.81 -22.82 -5.08
N SER A 124 -30.93 -23.35 -4.22
CA SER A 124 -31.23 -24.49 -3.34
C SER A 124 -32.41 -24.21 -2.41
N LYS A 125 -32.49 -23.01 -1.82
CA LYS A 125 -33.62 -22.60 -0.97
C LYS A 125 -34.93 -22.54 -1.75
N ILE A 126 -34.91 -21.96 -2.95
CA ILE A 126 -36.10 -21.90 -3.82
C ILE A 126 -36.58 -23.30 -4.18
N PHE A 127 -35.66 -24.20 -4.54
CA PHE A 127 -35.99 -25.60 -4.85
C PHE A 127 -36.59 -26.34 -3.66
N LEU A 128 -36.10 -26.09 -2.44
CA LEU A 128 -36.64 -26.71 -1.23
C LEU A 128 -38.08 -26.25 -0.97
N ILE A 129 -38.35 -24.95 -1.09
CA ILE A 129 -39.70 -24.39 -0.91
C ILE A 129 -40.65 -24.89 -2.00
N ALA A 130 -40.22 -24.86 -3.27
CA ALA A 130 -41.01 -25.36 -4.39
C ALA A 130 -41.28 -26.86 -4.27
N GLY A 131 -40.28 -27.66 -3.88
CA GLY A 131 -40.43 -29.09 -3.64
C GLY A 131 -41.45 -29.38 -2.54
N LEU A 132 -41.41 -28.64 -1.42
CA LEU A 132 -42.40 -28.78 -0.35
C LEU A 132 -43.82 -28.39 -0.83
N TYR A 133 -43.94 -27.31 -1.62
CA TYR A 133 -45.21 -26.88 -2.18
C TYR A 133 -45.81 -27.93 -3.12
N TYR A 134 -45.01 -28.47 -4.05
CA TYR A 134 -45.45 -29.52 -4.97
C TYR A 134 -45.78 -30.82 -4.24
N TYR A 135 -45.04 -31.18 -3.19
CA TYR A 135 -45.36 -32.33 -2.36
C TYR A 135 -46.73 -32.19 -1.69
N PHE A 136 -47.00 -31.05 -1.04
CA PHE A 136 -48.30 -30.80 -0.43
C PHE A 136 -49.44 -30.76 -1.46
N LYS A 137 -49.18 -30.20 -2.64
CA LYS A 137 -50.14 -30.21 -3.76
C LYS A 137 -50.43 -31.62 -4.26
N ALA A 138 -49.41 -32.47 -4.39
CA ALA A 138 -49.58 -33.85 -4.83
C ALA A 138 -50.44 -34.65 -3.83
N VAL A 139 -50.20 -34.50 -2.53
CA VAL A 139 -51.02 -35.12 -1.48
C VAL A 139 -52.48 -34.68 -1.58
N ASN A 140 -52.73 -33.38 -1.75
CA ASN A 140 -54.10 -32.87 -1.93
C ASN A 140 -54.78 -33.39 -3.21
N GLN A 141 -54.02 -33.61 -4.29
CA GLN A 141 -54.53 -34.18 -5.53
C GLN A 141 -54.89 -35.66 -5.37
N GLU A 142 -54.07 -36.42 -4.63
CA GLU A 142 -54.36 -37.82 -4.32
C GLU A 142 -55.65 -37.97 -3.51
N GLU A 143 -55.91 -37.09 -2.53
CA GLU A 143 -57.18 -37.09 -1.80
C GLU A 143 -58.40 -36.86 -2.70
N GLN A 144 -58.29 -35.95 -3.67
CA GLN A 144 -59.39 -35.68 -4.62
C GLN A 144 -59.62 -36.87 -5.55
N ILE A 145 -58.55 -37.53 -6.00
CA ILE A 145 -58.65 -38.77 -6.81
C ILE A 145 -59.31 -39.89 -6.00
N GLN A 146 -58.97 -40.04 -4.72
CA GLN A 146 -59.60 -41.04 -3.85
C GLN A 146 -61.08 -40.77 -3.64
N LYS A 147 -61.48 -39.52 -3.35
CA LYS A 147 -62.90 -39.13 -3.20
C LYS A 147 -63.71 -39.40 -4.47
N LEU A 148 -63.17 -39.05 -5.63
CA LEU A 148 -63.82 -39.29 -6.92
C LEU A 148 -63.98 -40.79 -7.22
N LYS A 149 -62.97 -41.63 -6.89
CA LYS A 149 -63.09 -43.09 -7.01
C LYS A 149 -64.18 -43.67 -6.10
N THR A 150 -64.30 -43.15 -4.88
CA THR A 150 -65.32 -43.59 -3.93
C THR A 150 -66.73 -43.20 -4.38
N GLU A 151 -66.91 -42.00 -4.94
CA GLU A 151 -68.19 -41.59 -5.53
C GLU A 151 -68.58 -42.46 -6.73
N ILE A 152 -67.62 -42.78 -7.62
CA ILE A 152 -67.86 -43.70 -8.74
C ILE A 152 -68.23 -45.12 -8.26
N GLN A 153 -67.64 -45.59 -7.15
CA GLN A 153 -67.98 -46.88 -6.56
C GLN A 153 -69.36 -46.90 -5.86
N GLN A 154 -69.83 -45.76 -5.34
CA GLN A 154 -71.15 -45.66 -4.71
C GLN A 154 -72.29 -45.48 -5.73
N VAL A 155 -71.99 -44.99 -6.94
CA VAL A 155 -72.97 -44.79 -8.02
C VAL A 155 -73.19 -46.06 -8.87
N LYS A 156 -72.39 -47.11 -8.66
CA LYS A 156 -72.54 -48.41 -9.33
C LYS A 156 -73.22 -49.43 -8.41
#